data_AF-A0A7X8VPL3-F1
#
_entry.id   AF-A0A7X8VPL3-F1
#
_cell.length_a   1.000
_cell.length_b   1.000
_cell.length_c   1.000
_cell.angle_alpha   90.00
_cell.angle_beta   90.00
_cell.angle_gamma   90.00
#
_symmetry.space_group_name_H-M   'P 1'
#
loop_
_entity.id
_entity.type
_entity.pdbx_description
1 polymer ?
#
loop_
_entity_poly.entity_id
_entity_poly.type
_entity_poly.pdbx_seq_one_letter_code
_entity_poly.pdbx_strand_id
1 'polypeptide(L)'
;MSQSALEIRPYQLLCLVCRLGRQHCEPYQFESRLDEIQAAIARDRDTVLKLSCNVESTFRFQNPGESYDSDEGRSFNLRRDLSILQRLGLLPGAELPACDLIRLLISPQHGITSCEDICGFKKHSSATWRGCALAKSGNYERGVKLALRELIATRSDTELAACKAQSAKELYKKDFLQIRPHHLLCMSCFVGKKQAHEYEPIIEDNLYEAIEACRQNPDIMIELVAGPCMICPPCPGYYPDSGLCALGFGIGLRDQKKDLDTLQLIDLDYGARLPAAELFRLIYERIGSTYEICAYKSGKENGPGWYICNGTTNRAQNYADAAASNLGLP
;
A
#
# COMPACT_ATOMS: atom_id res chain seq x y z
N MET A 1 -5.58 7.32 -23.06
CA MET A 1 -6.99 6.88 -23.01
C MET A 1 -7.17 6.19 -21.67
N SER A 2 -8.14 6.61 -20.85
CA SER A 2 -8.38 5.94 -19.56
C SER A 2 -8.85 4.51 -19.82
N GLN A 3 -8.17 3.52 -19.26
CA GLN A 3 -8.63 2.13 -19.32
C GLN A 3 -9.95 2.05 -18.56
N SER A 4 -10.99 1.50 -19.19
CA SER A 4 -12.28 1.31 -18.53
C SER A 4 -12.11 0.35 -17.35
N ALA A 5 -12.65 0.71 -16.18
CA ALA A 5 -12.62 -0.15 -15.00
C ALA A 5 -13.30 -1.50 -15.29
N LEU A 6 -12.70 -2.59 -14.82
CA LEU A 6 -13.29 -3.92 -14.87
C LEU A 6 -14.32 -4.04 -13.74
N GLU A 7 -15.60 -4.11 -14.11
CA GLU A 7 -16.69 -4.23 -13.13
C GLU A 7 -16.79 -5.65 -12.56
N ILE A 8 -16.78 -5.77 -11.24
CA ILE A 8 -16.88 -7.03 -10.50
C ILE A 8 -17.85 -6.91 -9.34
N ARG A 9 -18.39 -8.05 -8.88
CA ARG A 9 -19.11 -8.13 -7.60
C ARG A 9 -18.09 -8.18 -6.44
N PRO A 10 -18.31 -7.51 -5.31
CA PRO A 10 -17.44 -7.61 -4.15
C PRO A 10 -17.14 -9.05 -3.71
N TYR A 11 -18.11 -9.96 -3.75
CA TYR A 11 -17.87 -11.35 -3.39
C TYR A 11 -16.90 -12.07 -4.35
N GLN A 12 -16.79 -11.65 -5.62
CA GLN A 12 -15.86 -12.25 -6.58
C GLN A 12 -14.41 -12.01 -6.15
N LEU A 13 -14.14 -10.89 -5.48
CA LEU A 13 -12.83 -10.61 -4.86
C LEU A 13 -12.49 -11.64 -3.78
N LEU A 14 -13.45 -11.99 -2.91
CA LEU A 14 -13.26 -13.05 -1.91
C LEU A 14 -13.11 -14.42 -2.56
N CYS A 15 -13.89 -14.70 -3.60
CA CYS A 15 -13.81 -15.96 -4.35
C CYS A 15 -12.45 -16.13 -5.03
N LEU A 16 -11.85 -15.08 -5.59
CA LEU A 16 -10.50 -15.12 -6.14
C LEU A 16 -9.48 -15.59 -5.09
N VAL A 17 -9.47 -14.95 -3.92
CA VAL A 17 -8.56 -15.32 -2.84
C VAL A 17 -8.86 -16.72 -2.32
N CYS A 18 -10.12 -17.03 -2.07
CA CYS A 18 -10.57 -18.36 -1.64
C CYS A 18 -10.08 -19.46 -2.60
N ARG A 19 -10.21 -19.24 -3.92
CA ARG A 19 -9.77 -20.19 -4.94
C ARG A 19 -8.28 -20.51 -4.87
N LEU A 20 -7.43 -19.56 -4.52
CA LEU A 20 -5.98 -19.81 -4.39
C LEU A 20 -5.65 -20.82 -3.29
N GLY A 21 -6.46 -20.88 -2.23
CA GLY A 21 -6.23 -21.79 -1.11
C GLY A 21 -6.84 -23.17 -1.26
N ARG A 22 -7.44 -23.50 -2.42
CA ARG A 22 -8.01 -24.83 -2.67
C ARG A 22 -6.90 -25.89 -2.67
N GLN A 23 -7.13 -26.99 -1.95
CA GLN A 23 -6.20 -28.13 -1.94
C GLN A 23 -6.50 -29.14 -3.05
N HIS A 24 -7.69 -29.04 -3.64
CA HIS A 24 -8.18 -29.88 -4.73
C HIS A 24 -8.74 -29.01 -5.85
N CYS A 25 -9.01 -29.58 -7.03
CA CYS A 25 -9.69 -28.88 -8.13
C CYS A 25 -11.21 -28.82 -7.89
N GLU A 26 -11.61 -28.39 -6.69
CA GLU A 26 -13.02 -28.16 -6.36
C GLU A 26 -13.58 -27.08 -7.31
N PRO A 27 -14.75 -27.32 -7.93
CA PRO A 27 -15.34 -26.35 -8.82
C PRO A 27 -15.81 -25.12 -8.03
N TYR A 28 -15.52 -23.93 -8.57
CA TYR A 28 -16.06 -22.68 -8.06
C TYR A 28 -17.18 -22.19 -8.98
N GLN A 29 -18.20 -21.58 -8.39
CA GLN A 29 -19.21 -20.88 -9.19
C GLN A 29 -18.52 -19.71 -9.91
N PHE A 30 -18.80 -19.56 -11.21
CA PHE A 30 -18.22 -18.53 -12.08
C PHE A 30 -16.70 -18.65 -12.31
N GLU A 31 -16.16 -19.87 -12.41
CA GLU A 31 -14.73 -20.09 -12.64
C GLU A 31 -14.18 -19.29 -13.85
N SER A 32 -14.91 -19.27 -14.97
CA SER A 32 -14.52 -18.46 -16.15
C SER A 32 -14.41 -16.97 -15.84
N ARG A 33 -15.34 -16.42 -15.04
CA ARG A 33 -15.29 -15.00 -14.67
C ARG A 33 -14.12 -14.72 -13.73
N LEU A 34 -13.82 -15.63 -12.80
CA LEU A 34 -12.67 -15.50 -11.93
C LEU A 34 -11.35 -15.59 -12.73
N ASP A 35 -11.30 -16.42 -13.77
CA ASP A 35 -10.17 -16.49 -14.70
C ASP A 35 -9.98 -15.19 -15.48
N GLU A 36 -11.06 -14.59 -15.98
CA GLU A 36 -11.01 -13.28 -16.63
C GLU A 36 -10.44 -12.19 -15.72
N ILE A 37 -10.91 -12.12 -14.47
CA ILE A 37 -10.42 -11.12 -13.51
C ILE A 37 -8.95 -11.38 -13.19
N GLN A 38 -8.57 -12.63 -12.90
CA GLN A 38 -7.17 -12.96 -12.61
C GLN A 38 -6.25 -12.67 -13.80
N ALA A 39 -6.67 -12.98 -15.02
CA ALA A 39 -5.91 -12.69 -16.24
C ALA A 39 -5.75 -11.18 -16.48
N ALA A 40 -6.76 -10.37 -16.15
CA ALA A 40 -6.66 -8.92 -16.22
C ALA A 40 -5.61 -8.38 -15.22
N ILE A 41 -5.66 -8.82 -13.97
CA ILE A 41 -4.71 -8.41 -12.92
C ILE A 41 -3.28 -8.88 -13.26
N ALA A 42 -3.11 -10.10 -13.76
CA ALA A 42 -1.80 -10.64 -14.14
C ALA A 42 -1.18 -9.87 -15.32
N ARG A 43 -2.01 -9.36 -16.24
CA ARG A 43 -1.56 -8.53 -17.37
C ARG A 43 -1.16 -7.13 -16.92
N ASP A 44 -1.96 -6.56 -16.03
CA ASP A 44 -1.74 -5.23 -15.48
C ASP A 44 -2.24 -5.18 -14.02
N ARG A 45 -1.28 -5.13 -13.09
CA ARG A 45 -1.53 -5.07 -11.64
C ARG A 45 -2.33 -3.83 -11.24
N ASP A 46 -2.26 -2.78 -12.05
CA ASP A 46 -2.90 -1.49 -11.82
C ASP A 46 -4.26 -1.39 -12.52
N THR A 47 -4.74 -2.50 -13.14
CA THR A 47 -6.10 -2.61 -13.68
C THR A 47 -7.09 -2.14 -12.62
N VAL A 48 -7.90 -1.14 -12.97
CA VAL A 48 -8.92 -0.60 -12.06
C VAL A 48 -10.07 -1.59 -11.97
N LEU A 49 -10.41 -1.98 -10.75
CA LEU A 49 -11.58 -2.80 -10.44
C LEU A 49 -12.68 -1.91 -9.88
N LYS A 50 -13.89 -2.03 -10.45
CA LYS A 50 -15.09 -1.37 -9.94
C LYS A 50 -15.95 -2.36 -9.17
N LEU A 51 -16.21 -2.07 -7.90
CA LEU A 51 -16.99 -2.93 -7.00
C LEU A 51 -18.47 -2.60 -7.07
N SER A 52 -19.22 -3.31 -7.92
CA SER A 52 -20.65 -3.07 -8.12
C SER A 52 -21.53 -4.14 -7.46
N CYS A 53 -22.68 -3.78 -6.88
CA CYS A 53 -23.65 -4.72 -6.30
C CYS A 53 -25.09 -4.20 -6.37
N ASN A 54 -26.07 -5.11 -6.43
CA ASN A 54 -27.48 -4.75 -6.62
C ASN A 54 -28.12 -4.18 -5.35
N VAL A 55 -28.21 -2.86 -5.23
CA VAL A 55 -28.83 -2.16 -4.08
C VAL A 55 -30.12 -1.44 -4.48
N GLU A 56 -31.00 -1.20 -3.51
CA GLU A 56 -32.25 -0.42 -3.69
C GLU A 56 -32.10 1.06 -3.27
N SER A 57 -30.95 1.42 -2.70
CA SER A 57 -30.68 2.76 -2.16
C SER A 57 -30.36 3.78 -3.26
N THR A 58 -29.93 4.98 -2.85
CA THR A 58 -29.39 6.02 -3.75
C THR A 58 -28.17 5.56 -4.55
N PHE A 59 -27.55 4.42 -4.21
CA PHE A 59 -26.43 3.81 -4.93
C PHE A 59 -26.88 2.86 -6.05
N ARG A 60 -28.18 2.76 -6.38
CA ARG A 60 -28.67 1.85 -7.43
C ARG A 60 -28.18 2.15 -8.85
N PHE A 61 -27.61 3.34 -9.07
CA PHE A 61 -27.08 3.75 -10.37
C PHE A 61 -25.93 2.87 -10.89
N GLN A 62 -25.26 2.12 -10.01
CA GLN A 62 -24.18 1.19 -10.37
C GLN A 62 -24.62 -0.28 -10.45
N ASN A 63 -25.90 -0.60 -10.24
CA ASN A 63 -26.37 -1.99 -10.16
C ASN A 63 -25.95 -2.80 -11.41
N PRO A 64 -25.20 -3.91 -11.24
CA PRO A 64 -24.69 -4.70 -12.36
C PRO A 64 -25.73 -5.67 -12.95
N GLY A 65 -26.93 -5.78 -12.34
CA GLY A 65 -27.93 -6.78 -12.70
C GLY A 65 -27.62 -8.16 -12.11
N GLU A 66 -28.42 -9.16 -12.49
CA GLU A 66 -28.45 -10.48 -11.84
C GLU A 66 -27.59 -11.55 -12.56
N SER A 67 -26.86 -11.18 -13.62
CA SER A 67 -26.05 -12.11 -14.44
C SER A 67 -24.94 -12.83 -13.66
N TYR A 68 -24.52 -12.26 -12.53
CA TYR A 68 -23.53 -12.83 -11.61
C TYR A 68 -24.14 -13.14 -10.23
N ASP A 69 -25.43 -13.41 -10.12
CA ASP A 69 -26.00 -13.89 -8.85
C ASP A 69 -25.70 -15.38 -8.66
N SER A 70 -25.11 -15.74 -7.52
CA SER A 70 -24.86 -17.12 -7.13
C SER A 70 -26.12 -17.88 -6.72
N ASP A 71 -26.05 -19.21 -6.63
CA ASP A 71 -27.21 -20.08 -6.41
C ASP A 71 -27.89 -19.88 -5.04
N GLU A 72 -27.19 -19.29 -4.08
CA GLU A 72 -27.76 -18.92 -2.78
C GLU A 72 -28.82 -17.80 -2.86
N GLY A 73 -28.92 -17.13 -4.01
CA GLY A 73 -30.01 -16.20 -4.34
C GLY A 73 -29.71 -14.72 -4.06
N ARG A 74 -30.58 -13.85 -4.57
CA ARG A 74 -30.39 -12.38 -4.61
C ARG A 74 -30.10 -11.76 -3.24
N SER A 75 -30.90 -12.06 -2.22
CA SER A 75 -30.74 -11.47 -0.88
C SER A 75 -29.44 -11.89 -0.20
N PHE A 76 -29.00 -13.13 -0.41
CA PHE A 76 -27.73 -13.61 0.10
C PHE A 76 -26.57 -12.88 -0.58
N ASN A 77 -26.59 -12.80 -1.91
CA ASN A 77 -25.58 -12.10 -2.70
C ASN A 77 -25.44 -10.64 -2.29
N LEU A 78 -26.55 -9.92 -2.15
CA LEU A 78 -26.56 -8.53 -1.70
C LEU A 78 -25.96 -8.38 -0.29
N ARG A 79 -26.38 -9.21 0.66
CA ARG A 79 -25.86 -9.17 2.03
C ARG A 79 -24.36 -9.46 2.06
N ARG A 80 -23.89 -10.43 1.27
CA ARG A 80 -22.47 -10.78 1.14
C ARG A 80 -21.67 -9.60 0.59
N ASP A 81 -22.12 -9.00 -0.50
CA ASP A 81 -21.45 -7.84 -1.11
C ASP A 81 -21.36 -6.65 -0.16
N LEU A 82 -22.47 -6.29 0.49
CA LEU A 82 -22.49 -5.19 1.46
C LEU A 82 -21.63 -5.48 2.69
N SER A 83 -21.56 -6.72 3.15
CA SER A 83 -20.68 -7.09 4.28
C SER A 83 -19.20 -6.89 3.93
N ILE A 84 -18.81 -7.21 2.70
CA ILE A 84 -17.44 -7.02 2.21
C ILE A 84 -17.12 -5.53 2.12
N LEU A 85 -17.96 -4.76 1.43
CA LEU A 85 -17.79 -3.32 1.28
C LEU A 85 -17.72 -2.61 2.64
N GLN A 86 -18.61 -2.96 3.58
CA GLN A 86 -18.62 -2.40 4.92
C GLN A 86 -17.32 -2.69 5.69
N ARG A 87 -16.79 -3.93 5.64
CA ARG A 87 -15.52 -4.27 6.31
C ARG A 87 -14.33 -3.54 5.74
N LEU A 88 -14.29 -3.36 4.42
CA LEU A 88 -13.21 -2.67 3.73
C LEU A 88 -13.35 -1.14 3.80
N GLY A 89 -14.45 -0.61 4.34
CA GLY A 89 -14.72 0.82 4.39
C GLY A 89 -15.01 1.43 3.02
N LEU A 90 -15.58 0.64 2.10
CA LEU A 90 -15.89 1.03 0.72
C LEU A 90 -17.41 1.15 0.50
N LEU A 91 -17.78 1.88 -0.55
CA LEU A 91 -19.17 2.05 -0.99
C LEU A 91 -19.40 1.32 -2.32
N PRO A 92 -20.66 0.95 -2.66
CA PRO A 92 -20.97 0.43 -3.98
C PRO A 92 -20.54 1.39 -5.09
N GLY A 93 -19.89 0.86 -6.12
CA GLY A 93 -19.30 1.63 -7.22
C GLY A 93 -17.89 2.15 -6.95
N ALA A 94 -17.25 1.78 -5.84
CA ALA A 94 -15.85 2.12 -5.57
C ALA A 94 -14.93 1.57 -6.68
N GLU A 95 -14.00 2.40 -7.15
CA GLU A 95 -13.02 2.08 -8.18
C GLU A 95 -11.61 2.19 -7.60
N LEU A 96 -10.83 1.12 -7.68
CA LEU A 96 -9.49 1.02 -7.09
C LEU A 96 -8.58 0.17 -7.98
N PRO A 97 -7.27 0.47 -8.06
CA PRO A 97 -6.30 -0.44 -8.67
C PRO A 97 -6.35 -1.81 -7.98
N ALA A 98 -6.26 -2.89 -8.77
CA ALA A 98 -6.33 -4.25 -8.24
C ALA A 98 -5.27 -4.52 -7.16
N CYS A 99 -4.04 -4.03 -7.36
CA CYS A 99 -2.94 -4.14 -6.41
C CYS A 99 -3.28 -3.55 -5.03
N ASP A 100 -3.90 -2.37 -5.00
CA ASP A 100 -4.33 -1.69 -3.78
C ASP A 100 -5.52 -2.42 -3.13
N LEU A 101 -6.52 -2.81 -3.92
CA LEU A 101 -7.70 -3.49 -3.40
C LEU A 101 -7.36 -4.86 -2.79
N ILE A 102 -6.46 -5.63 -3.41
CA ILE A 102 -5.98 -6.90 -2.86
C ILE A 102 -5.23 -6.67 -1.55
N ARG A 103 -4.36 -5.63 -1.47
CA ARG A 103 -3.64 -5.28 -0.23
C ARG A 103 -4.59 -4.85 0.89
N LEU A 104 -5.64 -4.10 0.58
CA LEU A 104 -6.68 -3.75 1.55
C LEU A 104 -7.41 -5.00 2.06
N LEU A 105 -7.84 -5.86 1.14
CA LEU A 105 -8.59 -7.08 1.46
C LEU A 105 -7.86 -7.97 2.45
N ILE A 106 -6.54 -8.15 2.27
CA ILE A 106 -5.74 -9.06 3.11
C ILE A 106 -4.99 -8.35 4.24
N SER A 107 -5.18 -7.04 4.39
CA SER A 107 -4.50 -6.27 5.44
C SER A 107 -4.82 -6.86 6.82
N PRO A 108 -3.81 -7.12 7.68
CA PRO A 108 -4.07 -7.58 9.04
C PRO A 108 -4.88 -6.59 9.88
N GLN A 109 -4.79 -5.28 9.59
CA GLN A 109 -5.42 -4.22 10.37
C GLN A 109 -6.84 -3.89 9.91
N HIS A 110 -7.10 -3.95 8.60
CA HIS A 110 -8.35 -3.46 8.01
C HIS A 110 -9.05 -4.48 7.09
N GLY A 111 -8.37 -5.59 6.77
CA GLY A 111 -8.84 -6.57 5.83
C GLY A 111 -9.82 -7.58 6.42
N ILE A 112 -10.16 -8.56 5.59
CA ILE A 112 -11.03 -9.68 5.94
C ILE A 112 -10.13 -10.88 6.24
N THR A 113 -10.09 -11.29 7.51
CA THR A 113 -9.25 -12.41 7.97
C THR A 113 -9.92 -13.77 7.81
N SER A 114 -11.25 -13.81 7.73
CA SER A 114 -12.04 -15.01 7.48
C SER A 114 -13.30 -14.68 6.70
N CYS A 115 -13.78 -15.65 5.91
CA CYS A 115 -15.03 -15.54 5.16
C CYS A 115 -16.21 -16.26 5.82
N GLU A 116 -16.03 -16.92 6.97
CA GLU A 116 -17.03 -17.81 7.58
C GLU A 116 -18.35 -17.11 7.90
N ASP A 117 -18.32 -15.84 8.28
CA ASP A 117 -19.50 -15.05 8.67
C ASP A 117 -19.98 -14.08 7.57
N ILE A 118 -19.27 -14.04 6.45
CA ILE A 118 -19.64 -13.31 5.22
C ILE A 118 -20.32 -14.27 4.24
N CYS A 119 -19.59 -15.33 3.88
CA CYS A 119 -20.00 -16.36 2.94
C CYS A 119 -20.79 -17.48 3.61
N GLY A 120 -20.72 -17.60 4.94
CA GLY A 120 -21.45 -18.60 5.71
C GLY A 120 -22.18 -17.99 6.91
N PHE A 121 -22.77 -18.88 7.71
CA PHE A 121 -23.45 -18.52 8.95
C PHE A 121 -23.20 -19.57 10.05
N LYS A 122 -23.28 -19.13 11.31
CA LYS A 122 -23.26 -20.05 12.47
C LYS A 122 -24.52 -20.92 12.53
N LYS A 123 -25.68 -20.35 12.18
CA LYS A 123 -26.98 -21.03 12.16
C LYS A 123 -27.71 -20.69 10.86
N HIS A 124 -28.20 -21.72 10.17
CA HIS A 124 -29.04 -21.53 8.97
C HIS A 124 -30.45 -21.14 9.43
N SER A 125 -30.93 -19.97 9.01
CA SER A 125 -32.28 -19.49 9.32
C SER A 125 -33.32 -19.90 8.28
N SER A 126 -32.90 -20.18 7.04
CA SER A 126 -33.74 -20.71 5.96
C SER A 126 -32.88 -21.29 4.83
N ALA A 127 -33.52 -21.82 3.78
CA ALA A 127 -32.82 -22.29 2.57
C ALA A 127 -32.01 -21.17 1.89
N THR A 128 -32.54 -19.94 1.85
CA THR A 128 -31.87 -18.74 1.29
C THR A 128 -30.61 -18.37 2.08
N TRP A 129 -30.56 -18.69 3.38
CA TRP A 129 -29.45 -18.35 4.28
C TRP A 129 -28.57 -19.56 4.62
N ARG A 130 -28.43 -20.49 3.66
CA ARG A 130 -27.53 -21.64 3.80
C ARG A 130 -26.05 -21.21 3.77
N GLY A 131 -25.74 -20.20 2.95
CA GLY A 131 -24.37 -19.79 2.69
C GLY A 131 -23.65 -20.69 1.69
N CYS A 132 -22.46 -20.24 1.29
CA CYS A 132 -21.56 -20.93 0.38
C CYS A 132 -21.00 -22.19 1.04
N ALA A 133 -21.00 -23.30 0.30
CA ALA A 133 -20.47 -24.58 0.75
C ALA A 133 -18.98 -24.51 1.18
N LEU A 134 -18.21 -23.59 0.58
CA LEU A 134 -16.79 -23.42 0.84
C LEU A 134 -16.49 -22.46 2.00
N ALA A 135 -17.50 -21.84 2.62
CA ALA A 135 -17.28 -20.80 3.63
C ALA A 135 -16.49 -21.27 4.86
N LYS A 136 -16.51 -22.57 5.17
CA LYS A 136 -15.82 -23.20 6.31
C LYS A 136 -14.70 -24.17 5.90
N SER A 137 -14.27 -24.11 4.64
CA SER A 137 -13.23 -25.01 4.08
C SER A 137 -11.80 -24.65 4.50
N GLY A 138 -11.60 -23.44 5.04
CA GLY A 138 -10.27 -22.87 5.24
C GLY A 138 -9.58 -22.41 3.95
N ASN A 139 -10.25 -22.49 2.79
CA ASN A 139 -9.69 -22.10 1.50
C ASN A 139 -9.33 -20.61 1.49
N TYR A 140 -10.19 -19.74 2.02
CA TYR A 140 -9.94 -18.30 2.08
C TYR A 140 -8.71 -17.94 2.91
N GLU A 141 -8.58 -18.49 4.11
CA GLU A 141 -7.48 -18.22 5.04
C GLU A 141 -6.13 -18.70 4.49
N ARG A 142 -6.12 -19.83 3.77
CA ARG A 142 -4.93 -20.28 3.03
C ARG A 142 -4.65 -19.37 1.84
N GLY A 143 -5.68 -18.98 1.10
CA GLY A 143 -5.59 -18.09 -0.04
C GLY A 143 -5.03 -16.71 0.30
N VAL A 144 -5.39 -16.14 1.45
CA VAL A 144 -4.85 -14.87 1.97
C VAL A 144 -3.32 -14.89 2.03
N LYS A 145 -2.71 -16.02 2.41
CA LYS A 145 -1.25 -16.18 2.48
C LYS A 145 -0.57 -16.23 1.11
N LEU A 146 -1.35 -16.49 0.06
CA LEU A 146 -0.88 -16.64 -1.32
C LEU A 146 -1.22 -15.41 -2.17
N ALA A 147 -2.24 -14.64 -1.78
CA ALA A 147 -2.86 -13.61 -2.62
C ALA A 147 -1.88 -12.60 -3.21
N LEU A 148 -0.94 -12.05 -2.42
CA LEU A 148 0.04 -11.12 -2.99
C LEU A 148 0.91 -11.80 -4.03
N ARG A 149 1.55 -12.92 -3.68
CA ARG A 149 2.48 -13.62 -4.58
C ARG A 149 1.81 -14.10 -5.87
N GLU A 150 0.59 -14.61 -5.77
CA GLU A 150 -0.10 -15.25 -6.90
C GLU A 150 -0.93 -14.27 -7.76
N LEU A 151 -1.43 -13.17 -7.19
CA LEU A 151 -2.24 -12.19 -7.93
C LEU A 151 -1.43 -10.95 -8.33
N ILE A 152 -0.46 -10.53 -7.52
CA ILE A 152 0.35 -9.33 -7.75
C ILE A 152 1.79 -9.77 -7.97
N ALA A 153 2.30 -9.66 -9.19
CA ALA A 153 3.68 -10.06 -9.49
C ALA A 153 4.70 -9.27 -8.64
N THR A 154 5.15 -9.85 -7.52
CA THR A 154 6.15 -9.24 -6.64
C THR A 154 7.54 -9.59 -7.12
N ARG A 155 8.50 -8.69 -6.90
CA ARG A 155 9.92 -8.98 -7.13
C ARG A 155 10.39 -10.05 -6.15
N SER A 156 11.20 -10.99 -6.64
CA SER A 156 11.82 -12.03 -5.84
C SER A 156 12.91 -11.45 -4.93
N ASP A 157 13.23 -12.16 -3.84
CA ASP A 157 14.29 -11.76 -2.91
C ASP A 157 15.65 -11.61 -3.61
N THR A 158 15.94 -12.46 -4.61
CA THR A 158 17.15 -12.36 -5.43
C THR A 158 17.19 -11.10 -6.28
N GLU A 159 16.06 -10.73 -6.89
CA GLU A 159 15.96 -9.48 -7.66
C GLU A 159 16.09 -8.25 -6.75
N LEU A 160 15.47 -8.27 -5.57
CA LEU A 160 15.58 -7.19 -4.59
C LEU A 160 17.02 -7.03 -4.09
N ALA A 161 17.69 -8.13 -3.74
CA ALA A 161 19.09 -8.10 -3.30
C ALA A 161 20.04 -7.60 -4.41
N ALA A 162 19.86 -8.05 -5.65
CA ALA A 162 20.63 -7.56 -6.78
C ALA A 162 20.38 -6.06 -7.03
N CYS A 163 19.11 -5.64 -6.96
CA CYS A 163 18.73 -4.23 -7.09
C CYS A 163 19.32 -3.38 -5.96
N LYS A 164 19.33 -3.87 -4.72
CA LYS A 164 19.96 -3.22 -3.57
C LYS A 164 21.45 -2.99 -3.83
N ALA A 165 22.19 -4.04 -4.19
CA ALA A 165 23.63 -3.93 -4.43
C ALA A 165 23.95 -2.94 -5.55
N GLN A 166 23.19 -2.96 -6.64
CA GLN A 166 23.38 -2.07 -7.77
C GLN A 166 23.01 -0.62 -7.43
N SER A 167 21.83 -0.38 -6.86
CA SER A 167 21.34 0.97 -6.56
C SER A 167 22.15 1.66 -5.45
N ALA A 168 22.62 0.92 -4.44
CA ALA A 168 23.55 1.43 -3.44
C ALA A 168 24.85 1.90 -4.08
N LYS A 169 25.46 1.07 -4.95
CA LYS A 169 26.68 1.41 -5.68
C LYS A 169 26.50 2.62 -6.60
N GLU A 170 25.33 2.74 -7.24
CA GLU A 170 25.00 3.90 -8.08
C GLU A 170 24.84 5.17 -7.25
N LEU A 171 24.18 5.11 -6.10
CA LEU A 171 23.97 6.25 -5.21
C LEU A 171 25.31 6.87 -4.79
N TYR A 172 26.27 6.07 -4.32
CA TYR A 172 27.59 6.57 -3.92
C TYR A 172 28.43 7.18 -5.05
N LYS A 173 28.05 6.97 -6.32
CA LYS A 173 28.75 7.55 -7.48
C LYS A 173 28.14 8.86 -7.96
N LYS A 174 26.98 9.26 -7.42
CA LYS A 174 26.26 10.44 -7.90
C LYS A 174 26.80 11.69 -7.21
N ASP A 175 26.91 12.76 -7.99
CA ASP A 175 27.28 14.09 -7.49
C ASP A 175 26.10 14.81 -6.80
N PHE A 176 24.88 14.26 -6.90
CA PHE A 176 23.67 14.76 -6.27
C PHE A 176 22.67 13.62 -6.01
N LEU A 177 21.79 13.82 -5.02
CA LEU A 177 20.74 12.86 -4.69
C LEU A 177 19.38 13.35 -5.18
N GLN A 178 18.51 12.42 -5.56
CA GLN A 178 17.10 12.69 -5.83
C GLN A 178 16.28 12.00 -4.75
N ILE A 179 15.61 12.79 -3.91
CA ILE A 179 14.95 12.31 -2.70
C ILE A 179 13.55 12.90 -2.61
N ARG A 180 12.56 12.07 -2.25
CA ARG A 180 11.21 12.56 -1.95
C ARG A 180 11.24 13.38 -0.67
N PRO A 181 10.51 14.51 -0.60
CA PRO A 181 10.48 15.35 0.60
C PRO A 181 10.22 14.57 1.90
N HIS A 182 9.21 13.68 1.94
CA HIS A 182 8.91 12.94 3.17
C HIS A 182 9.98 11.89 3.54
N HIS A 183 10.76 11.41 2.57
CA HIS A 183 11.85 10.47 2.87
C HIS A 183 12.99 11.12 3.65
N LEU A 184 13.14 12.44 3.60
CA LEU A 184 14.09 13.15 4.46
C LEU A 184 13.70 12.96 5.94
N LEU A 185 12.41 12.97 6.26
CA LEU A 185 11.93 12.63 7.61
C LEU A 185 12.15 11.14 7.93
N CYS A 186 11.97 10.25 6.96
CA CYS A 186 12.27 8.82 7.13
C CYS A 186 13.76 8.59 7.46
N MET A 187 14.67 9.31 6.81
CA MET A 187 16.10 9.28 7.09
C MET A 187 16.38 9.70 8.55
N SER A 188 15.81 10.81 9.01
CA SER A 188 15.91 11.27 10.40
C SER A 188 15.37 10.25 11.40
N CYS A 189 14.19 9.68 11.15
CA CYS A 189 13.60 8.66 12.02
C CYS A 189 14.40 7.35 12.07
N PHE A 190 15.00 6.96 10.95
CA PHE A 190 15.78 5.73 10.84
C PHE A 190 17.07 5.82 11.66
N VAL A 191 17.77 6.95 11.55
CA VAL A 191 19.06 7.14 12.23
C VAL A 191 18.90 7.48 13.71
N GLY A 192 17.95 8.36 14.07
CA GLY A 192 17.84 8.84 15.44
C GLY A 192 19.12 9.51 15.94
N LYS A 193 19.55 9.14 17.14
CA LYS A 193 20.82 9.59 17.74
C LYS A 193 22.08 8.87 17.21
N LYS A 194 21.91 7.89 16.32
CA LYS A 194 23.00 6.99 15.93
C LYS A 194 23.99 7.69 15.00
N GLN A 195 25.28 7.49 15.24
CA GLN A 195 26.36 7.94 14.38
C GLN A 195 26.63 6.94 13.25
N ALA A 196 27.51 7.31 12.32
CA ALA A 196 27.99 6.39 11.30
C ALA A 196 28.47 5.09 11.95
N HIS A 197 28.15 3.95 11.34
CA HIS A 197 28.47 2.60 11.84
C HIS A 197 27.72 2.12 13.10
N GLU A 198 26.79 2.90 13.67
CA GLU A 198 25.93 2.45 14.78
C GLU A 198 24.59 1.86 14.31
N TYR A 199 24.40 1.73 13.00
CA TYR A 199 23.22 1.22 12.33
C TYR A 199 23.62 0.54 11.02
N GLU A 200 22.77 -0.37 10.55
CA GLU A 200 23.04 -1.25 9.42
C GLU A 200 22.16 -0.93 8.21
N PRO A 201 22.61 -1.21 6.98
CA PRO A 201 21.78 -1.12 5.78
C PRO A 201 20.50 -1.95 5.89
N ILE A 202 19.39 -1.40 5.37
CA ILE A 202 18.13 -2.12 5.17
C ILE A 202 18.13 -2.73 3.77
N ILE A 203 17.61 -3.95 3.63
CA ILE A 203 17.54 -4.64 2.34
C ILE A 203 16.49 -3.97 1.45
N GLU A 204 15.38 -3.52 2.03
CA GLU A 204 14.18 -3.02 1.37
C GLU A 204 14.20 -1.51 1.03
N ASP A 205 15.27 -0.78 1.31
CA ASP A 205 15.41 0.63 0.92
C ASP A 205 16.88 1.07 0.85
N ASN A 206 17.17 2.29 0.36
CA ASN A 206 18.50 2.92 0.42
C ASN A 206 18.58 4.09 1.42
N LEU A 207 17.87 4.03 2.54
CA LEU A 207 17.95 5.09 3.57
C LEU A 207 19.37 5.21 4.12
N TYR A 208 20.01 4.08 4.42
CA TYR A 208 21.38 4.04 4.93
C TYR A 208 22.35 4.76 3.99
N GLU A 209 22.36 4.37 2.71
CA GLU A 209 23.32 4.90 1.74
C GLU A 209 23.09 6.38 1.47
N ALA A 210 21.84 6.84 1.43
CA ALA A 210 21.52 8.25 1.29
C ALA A 210 22.05 9.08 2.47
N ILE A 211 21.89 8.58 3.71
CA ILE A 211 22.38 9.28 4.92
C ILE A 211 23.89 9.34 4.93
N GLU A 212 24.57 8.22 4.66
CA GLU A 212 26.03 8.17 4.67
C GLU A 212 26.63 9.03 3.55
N ALA A 213 26.00 9.11 2.37
CA ALA A 213 26.40 10.05 1.33
C ALA A 213 26.30 11.51 1.79
N CYS A 214 25.23 11.88 2.50
CA CYS A 214 25.07 13.22 3.07
C CYS A 214 26.13 13.51 4.15
N ARG A 215 26.47 12.54 5.00
CA ARG A 215 27.47 12.70 6.07
C ARG A 215 28.89 12.83 5.53
N GLN A 216 29.22 12.06 4.49
CA GLN A 216 30.53 12.11 3.85
C GLN A 216 30.71 13.40 3.04
N ASN A 217 29.63 13.93 2.46
CA ASN A 217 29.62 15.18 1.73
C ASN A 217 28.39 16.02 2.12
N PRO A 218 28.49 16.85 3.16
CA PRO A 218 27.38 17.71 3.61
C PRO A 218 26.93 18.72 2.57
N ASP A 219 27.79 19.01 1.57
CA ASP A 219 27.51 19.88 0.43
C ASP A 219 26.89 19.15 -0.76
N ILE A 220 26.64 17.83 -0.67
CA ILE A 220 25.97 17.09 -1.73
C ILE A 220 24.59 17.69 -1.98
N MET A 221 24.30 18.00 -3.24
CA MET A 221 23.02 18.59 -3.61
C MET A 221 21.93 17.52 -3.51
N ILE A 222 20.81 17.85 -2.87
CA ILE A 222 19.60 17.04 -2.86
C ILE A 222 18.54 17.76 -3.68
N GLU A 223 18.07 17.10 -4.74
CA GLU A 223 16.89 17.51 -5.52
C GLU A 223 15.63 16.86 -4.94
N LEU A 224 14.63 17.70 -4.63
CA LEU A 224 13.33 17.24 -4.17
C LEU A 224 12.49 16.74 -5.36
N VAL A 225 12.14 15.45 -5.38
CA VAL A 225 11.43 14.83 -6.52
C VAL A 225 10.06 14.26 -6.13
N ALA A 226 9.14 14.26 -7.10
CA ALA A 226 7.86 13.57 -7.00
C ALA A 226 7.99 12.10 -7.41
N GLY A 227 7.18 11.23 -6.81
CA GLY A 227 7.19 9.79 -7.12
C GLY A 227 8.43 9.07 -6.57
N PRO A 228 8.69 7.82 -6.98
CA PRO A 228 9.82 7.04 -6.47
C PRO A 228 11.17 7.74 -6.67
N CYS A 229 12.04 7.68 -5.66
CA CYS A 229 13.34 8.35 -5.65
C CYS A 229 14.49 7.36 -5.39
N MET A 230 15.72 7.83 -5.16
CA MET A 230 16.90 6.96 -5.00
C MET A 230 16.84 6.00 -3.80
N ILE A 231 15.90 6.20 -2.87
CA ILE A 231 15.64 5.30 -1.73
C ILE A 231 14.81 4.07 -2.14
N CYS A 232 13.93 4.22 -3.13
CA CYS A 232 12.94 3.24 -3.53
C CYS A 232 13.44 2.00 -4.31
N PRO A 233 14.57 1.98 -5.04
CA PRO A 233 14.87 0.89 -5.96
C PRO A 233 14.76 -0.51 -5.35
N PRO A 234 15.26 -0.81 -4.13
CA PRO A 234 15.15 -2.15 -3.55
C PRO A 234 13.85 -2.39 -2.76
N CYS A 235 12.88 -1.47 -2.78
CA CYS A 235 11.63 -1.60 -2.03
C CYS A 235 10.64 -2.58 -2.68
N PRO A 236 10.15 -3.62 -1.99
CA PRO A 236 9.22 -4.60 -2.59
C PRO A 236 7.90 -3.98 -3.10
N GLY A 237 7.57 -2.76 -2.66
CA GLY A 237 6.40 -2.01 -3.14
C GLY A 237 6.67 -1.07 -4.31
N TYR A 238 7.92 -0.89 -4.74
CA TYR A 238 8.26 -0.13 -5.95
C TYR A 238 8.25 -1.06 -7.17
N TYR A 239 7.55 -0.63 -8.21
CA TYR A 239 7.42 -1.34 -9.48
C TYR A 239 8.13 -0.54 -10.60
N PRO A 240 9.33 -0.97 -11.04
CA PRO A 240 10.13 -0.21 -12.01
C PRO A 240 9.49 -0.09 -13.40
N ASP A 241 8.64 -1.04 -13.78
CA ASP A 241 7.88 -1.05 -15.05
C ASP A 241 6.86 0.08 -15.13
N SER A 242 6.17 0.40 -14.03
CA SER A 242 5.19 1.49 -13.97
C SER A 242 5.72 2.78 -13.34
N GLY A 243 6.82 2.70 -12.59
CA GLY A 243 7.32 3.85 -11.84
C GLY A 243 6.46 4.21 -10.63
N LEU A 244 5.66 3.27 -10.11
CA LEU A 244 4.68 3.52 -9.03
C LEU A 244 5.08 2.83 -7.72
N CYS A 245 4.56 3.38 -6.61
CA CYS A 245 4.65 2.81 -5.27
C CYS A 245 3.30 2.21 -4.86
N ALA A 246 3.28 0.91 -4.58
CA ALA A 246 2.13 0.18 -4.05
C ALA A 246 2.57 -0.84 -2.99
N LEU A 247 3.35 -0.40 -2.00
CA LEU A 247 3.76 -1.22 -0.84
C LEU A 247 2.56 -1.59 0.05
N GLY A 248 1.58 -0.70 0.17
CA GLY A 248 0.37 -0.84 0.99
C GLY A 248 -0.80 -0.11 0.35
N PHE A 249 -2.02 -0.38 0.82
CA PHE A 249 -3.23 0.24 0.29
C PHE A 249 -3.16 1.77 0.36
N GLY A 250 -3.26 2.43 -0.79
CA GLY A 250 -3.29 3.90 -0.89
C GLY A 250 -1.96 4.58 -0.57
N ILE A 251 -0.87 3.83 -0.42
CA ILE A 251 0.41 4.37 0.06
C ILE A 251 0.98 5.44 -0.88
N GLY A 252 0.80 5.30 -2.20
CA GLY A 252 1.26 6.28 -3.18
C GLY A 252 0.64 7.67 -2.97
N LEU A 253 -0.69 7.72 -2.81
CA LEU A 253 -1.43 8.96 -2.55
C LEU A 253 -1.09 9.57 -1.19
N ARG A 254 -1.04 8.72 -0.18
CA ARG A 254 -0.66 9.11 1.18
C ARG A 254 0.72 9.75 1.22
N ASP A 255 1.70 9.11 0.59
CA ASP A 255 3.07 9.60 0.61
C ASP A 255 3.20 10.87 -0.25
N GLN A 256 2.43 10.99 -1.33
CA GLN A 256 2.35 12.23 -2.11
C GLN A 256 1.80 13.39 -1.27
N LYS A 257 0.77 13.15 -0.44
CA LYS A 257 0.25 14.17 0.49
C LYS A 257 1.31 14.58 1.51
N LYS A 258 2.08 13.62 2.03
CA LYS A 258 3.19 13.92 2.95
C LYS A 258 4.27 14.74 2.30
N ASP A 259 4.63 14.43 1.05
CA ASP A 259 5.60 15.22 0.30
C ASP A 259 5.13 16.67 0.19
N LEU A 260 3.88 16.89 -0.21
CA LEU A 260 3.30 18.22 -0.35
C LEU A 260 3.24 18.98 0.98
N ASP A 261 2.92 18.31 2.09
CA ASP A 261 2.93 18.92 3.42
C ASP A 261 4.35 19.29 3.87
N THR A 262 5.34 18.43 3.56
CA THR A 262 6.76 18.73 3.82
C THR A 262 7.20 19.96 3.01
N LEU A 263 6.94 19.97 1.70
CA LEU A 263 7.25 21.06 0.78
C LEU A 263 6.63 22.39 1.25
N GLN A 264 5.35 22.35 1.64
CA GLN A 264 4.66 23.52 2.17
C GLN A 264 5.35 24.10 3.41
N LEU A 265 5.76 23.25 4.37
CA LEU A 265 6.36 23.73 5.62
C LEU A 265 7.77 24.30 5.44
N ILE A 266 8.55 23.74 4.50
CA ILE A 266 9.91 24.20 4.21
C ILE A 266 9.96 25.30 3.14
N ASP A 267 8.81 25.72 2.60
CA ASP A 267 8.67 26.77 1.57
C ASP A 267 9.46 26.46 0.29
N LEU A 268 9.36 25.21 -0.18
CA LEU A 268 9.98 24.73 -1.42
C LEU A 268 8.96 24.01 -2.31
N ASP A 269 9.35 23.76 -3.56
CA ASP A 269 8.59 22.95 -4.51
C ASP A 269 9.48 21.80 -5.05
N TYR A 270 8.88 20.86 -5.78
CA TYR A 270 9.63 19.85 -6.51
C TYR A 270 10.62 20.51 -7.49
N GLY A 271 11.80 19.90 -7.64
CA GLY A 271 12.91 20.41 -8.42
C GLY A 271 13.81 21.38 -7.65
N ALA A 272 13.43 21.82 -6.45
CA ALA A 272 14.33 22.57 -5.57
C ALA A 272 15.58 21.74 -5.25
N ARG A 273 16.74 22.41 -5.22
CA ARG A 273 18.05 21.79 -4.96
C ARG A 273 18.78 22.56 -3.88
N LEU A 274 19.14 21.88 -2.80
CA LEU A 274 19.90 22.45 -1.69
C LEU A 274 21.02 21.49 -1.25
N PRO A 275 22.13 21.99 -0.70
CA PRO A 275 23.10 21.18 0.04
C PRO A 275 22.40 20.39 1.15
N ALA A 276 22.84 19.15 1.39
CA ALA A 276 22.23 18.28 2.40
C ALA A 276 22.20 18.92 3.80
N ALA A 277 23.31 19.51 4.25
CA ALA A 277 23.38 20.16 5.56
C ALA A 277 22.39 21.32 5.70
N GLU A 278 22.22 22.12 4.65
CA GLU A 278 21.27 23.22 4.63
C GLU A 278 19.83 22.72 4.63
N LEU A 279 19.53 21.71 3.80
CA LEU A 279 18.20 21.15 3.68
C LEU A 279 17.72 20.49 4.98
N PHE A 280 18.57 19.71 5.64
CA PHE A 280 18.20 19.11 6.93
C PHE A 280 18.03 20.15 8.03
N ARG A 281 18.88 21.19 8.08
CA ARG A 281 18.70 22.31 9.01
C ARG A 281 17.35 23.00 8.79
N LEU A 282 16.98 23.27 7.54
CA LEU A 282 15.69 23.86 7.17
C LEU A 282 14.51 22.97 7.60
N ILE A 283 14.61 21.65 7.36
CA ILE A 283 13.59 20.69 7.79
C ILE A 283 13.39 20.74 9.30
N TYR A 284 14.47 20.69 10.09
CA TYR A 284 14.36 20.68 11.55
C TYR A 284 13.92 22.03 12.13
N GLU A 285 14.24 23.14 11.46
CA GLU A 285 13.74 24.47 11.82
C GLU A 285 12.23 24.60 11.59
N ARG A 286 11.70 23.98 10.52
CA ARG A 286 10.31 24.19 10.07
C ARG A 286 9.34 23.06 10.46
N ILE A 287 9.85 21.88 10.74
CA ILE A 287 9.06 20.68 11.08
C ILE A 287 9.54 20.19 12.44
N GLY A 288 8.85 20.62 13.49
CA GLY A 288 9.25 20.31 14.87
C GLY A 288 8.95 18.86 15.26
N SER A 289 8.01 18.20 14.57
CA SER A 289 7.66 16.82 14.87
C SER A 289 7.10 16.08 13.65
N THR A 290 7.38 14.77 13.61
CA THR A 290 6.70 13.84 12.69
C THR A 290 5.18 13.85 12.83
N TYR A 291 4.61 14.34 13.95
CA TYR A 291 3.16 14.53 14.09
C TYR A 291 2.57 15.42 12.98
N GLU A 292 3.34 16.41 12.53
CA GLU A 292 2.87 17.40 11.54
C GLU A 292 2.69 16.81 10.14
N ILE A 293 3.56 15.87 9.77
CA ILE A 293 3.55 15.25 8.44
C ILE A 293 3.00 13.82 8.51
N CYS A 294 3.63 12.98 9.32
CA CYS A 294 3.37 11.54 9.36
C CYS A 294 2.07 11.17 10.08
N ALA A 295 1.51 12.08 10.90
CA ALA A 295 0.22 11.95 11.55
C ALA A 295 -0.79 13.05 11.14
N TYR A 296 -0.49 13.76 10.04
CA TYR A 296 -1.37 14.76 9.43
C TYR A 296 -1.89 15.84 10.38
N LYS A 297 -1.08 16.24 11.40
CA LYS A 297 -1.47 17.22 12.44
C LYS A 297 -2.72 16.85 13.26
N SER A 298 -3.25 15.65 13.08
CA SER A 298 -4.51 15.21 13.70
C SER A 298 -4.35 13.97 14.58
N GLY A 299 -3.30 13.18 14.35
CA GLY A 299 -3.14 11.88 15.03
C GLY A 299 -4.23 10.86 14.67
N LYS A 300 -5.12 11.19 13.73
CA LYS A 300 -6.31 10.41 13.40
C LYS A 300 -6.14 9.73 12.05
N GLU A 301 -6.34 8.42 12.04
CA GLU A 301 -6.47 7.66 10.80
C GLU A 301 -7.86 7.91 10.20
N ASN A 302 -7.90 8.56 9.02
CA ASN A 302 -9.15 8.85 8.31
C ASN A 302 -9.51 7.75 7.29
N GLY A 303 -9.25 6.50 7.67
CA GLY A 303 -9.49 5.31 6.86
C GLY A 303 -8.20 4.57 6.46
N PRO A 304 -8.32 3.36 5.88
CA PRO A 304 -7.18 2.47 5.66
C PRO A 304 -6.10 3.04 4.74
N GLY A 305 -6.46 3.87 3.76
CA GLY A 305 -5.50 4.53 2.86
C GLY A 305 -4.76 5.71 3.49
N TRP A 306 -5.24 6.17 4.66
CA TRP A 306 -4.71 7.33 5.39
C TRP A 306 -4.17 6.93 6.76
N TYR A 307 -3.66 5.71 6.89
CA TYR A 307 -3.03 5.25 8.13
C TYR A 307 -1.84 6.14 8.50
N ILE A 308 -1.65 6.39 9.79
CA ILE A 308 -0.53 7.20 10.26
C ILE A 308 0.72 6.34 10.29
N CYS A 309 1.92 6.91 10.11
CA CYS A 309 3.11 6.11 10.42
C CYS A 309 3.05 5.79 11.91
N ASN A 310 2.95 4.51 12.25
CA ASN A 310 2.92 4.09 13.66
C ASN A 310 4.18 4.57 14.36
N GLY A 311 4.02 5.67 15.09
CA GLY A 311 4.89 6.09 16.17
C GLY A 311 4.73 5.09 17.30
N THR A 312 5.40 3.95 17.20
CA THR A 312 6.04 3.42 18.42
C THR A 312 6.89 4.58 18.94
N THR A 313 6.69 4.98 20.19
CA THR A 313 7.30 6.15 20.88
C THR A 313 8.73 6.50 20.44
N ASN A 314 9.53 5.52 20.06
CA ASN A 314 10.87 5.66 19.49
C ASN A 314 10.96 6.51 18.21
N ARG A 315 9.99 6.54 17.28
CA ARG A 315 10.18 7.26 15.99
C ARG A 315 10.11 8.78 16.14
N ALA A 316 9.20 9.28 16.97
CA ALA A 316 9.12 10.70 17.28
C ALA A 316 10.38 11.15 18.04
N GLN A 317 10.84 10.32 18.98
CA GLN A 317 12.10 10.57 19.68
C GLN A 317 13.30 10.52 18.73
N ASN A 318 13.39 9.53 17.84
CA ASN A 318 14.45 9.45 16.85
C ASN A 318 14.48 10.69 15.95
N TYR A 319 13.32 11.17 15.50
CA TYR A 319 13.28 12.41 14.74
C TYR A 319 13.85 13.59 15.54
N ALA A 320 13.45 13.74 16.81
CA ALA A 320 13.96 14.79 17.68
C ALA A 320 15.48 14.65 17.94
N ASP A 321 15.97 13.42 18.13
CA ASP A 321 17.39 13.12 18.32
C ASP A 321 18.23 13.45 17.07
N ALA A 322 17.71 13.10 15.90
CA ALA A 322 18.32 13.45 14.62
C ALA A 322 18.30 14.97 14.40
N ALA A 323 17.20 15.65 14.75
CA ALA A 323 17.11 17.10 14.68
C ALA A 323 18.13 17.80 15.58
N ALA A 324 18.30 17.31 16.81
CA ALA A 324 19.27 17.86 17.77
C ALA A 324 20.73 17.74 17.30
N SER A 325 21.03 16.80 16.41
CA SER A 325 22.36 16.57 15.85
C SER A 325 22.49 16.95 14.38
N ASN A 326 21.46 17.58 13.80
CA ASN A 326 21.37 17.84 12.36
C ASN A 326 21.68 16.61 11.49
N LEU A 327 21.10 15.44 11.81
CA LEU A 327 21.39 14.13 11.20
C LEU A 327 22.85 13.64 11.41
N GLY A 328 23.62 14.26 12.30
CA GLY A 328 25.06 14.05 12.43
C GLY A 328 25.88 14.75 11.34
N LEU A 329 25.31 15.76 10.68
CA LEU A 329 26.02 16.63 9.74
C LEU A 329 26.76 17.73 10.51
N PRO A 330 27.96 18.15 10.06
CA PRO A 330 28.78 19.16 10.73
C PRO A 330 28.18 20.57 10.72
#